data_AF-A0A7J3WZ05-F1
#
_entry.id   AF-A0A7J3WZ05-F1
#
_cell.length_a   1.000
_cell.length_b   1.000
_cell.length_c   1.000
_cell.angle_alpha   90.00
_cell.angle_beta   90.00
_cell.angle_gamma   90.00
#
_symmetry.space_group_name_H-M   'P 1'
#
loop_
_entity.id
_entity.type
_entity.pdbx_description
1 polymer ?
#
loop_
_entity_poly.entity_id
_entity_poly.type
_entity_poly.pdbx_seq_one_letter_code
_entity_poly.pdbx_strand_id
1 'polypeptide(L)' 'MSLYSRLNELWREKPEELKASIKERLIKWRRQPSVVKVEKPLRLDRARQLGYKA' A
#
# COMPACT_ATOMS: atom_id res chain seq x y z
N MET A 1 15.90 13.96 1.24
CA MET A 1 15.11 12.86 0.65
C MET A 1 13.65 13.25 0.64
N SER A 2 12.95 13.07 -0.48
CA SER A 2 11.50 13.36 -0.59
C SER A 2 10.67 12.29 0.12
N LEU A 3 9.53 12.66 0.70
CA LEU A 3 8.61 11.76 1.41
C LEU A 3 8.22 10.53 0.57
N TYR A 4 7.95 10.72 -0.72
CA TYR A 4 7.61 9.62 -1.62
C TYR A 4 8.78 8.68 -1.91
N SER A 5 10.03 9.18 -1.89
CA SER A 5 11.23 8.35 -2.01
C SER A 5 11.34 7.41 -0.81
N ARG A 6 11.14 7.95 0.40
CA ARG A 6 11.18 7.18 1.65
C ARG A 6 10.07 6.12 1.72
N LEU A 7 8.87 6.46 1.24
CA LEU A 7 7.78 5.50 1.12
C LEU A 7 8.14 4.36 0.14
N ASN A 8 8.70 4.70 -1.02
CA ASN A 8 9.13 3.70 -2.01
C ASN A 8 10.24 2.79 -1.45
N GLU A 9 11.24 3.35 -0.75
CA GLU A 9 12.27 2.61 -0.03
C GLU A 9 11.67 1.64 1.00
N LEU A 10 10.74 2.12 1.84
CA LEU A 10 10.04 1.30 2.83
C LEU A 10 9.28 0.12 2.19
N TRP A 11 8.64 0.33 1.03
CA TRP A 11 7.99 -0.75 0.27
C TRP A 11 8.97 -1.69 -0.45
N ARG A 12 10.21 -1.26 -0.70
CA ARG A 12 11.29 -2.09 -1.26
C ARG A 12 11.89 -2.99 -0.18
N GLU A 13 12.32 -2.39 0.92
CA GLU A 13 12.96 -3.06 2.06
C GLU A 13 12.00 -4.03 2.77
N LYS A 14 10.71 -3.66 2.88
CA LYS A 14 9.67 -4.43 3.57
C LYS A 14 10.11 -4.86 4.98
N PRO A 15 10.26 -3.92 5.93
CA PRO A 15 10.56 -4.25 7.31
C PRO A 15 9.48 -5.17 7.90
N GLU A 16 9.83 -5.91 8.96
CA GLU A 16 8.92 -6.90 9.57
C GLU A 16 7.59 -6.27 10.04
N GLU A 17 7.61 -5.03 10.52
CA GLU A 17 6.39 -4.28 10.88
C GLU A 17 5.45 -4.08 9.69
N LEU A 18 6.01 -3.76 8.52
CA LEU A 18 5.23 -3.60 7.30
C LEU A 18 4.70 -4.96 6.83
N LYS A 19 5.49 -6.03 6.92
CA LYS A 19 5.05 -7.39 6.59
C LYS A 19 3.92 -7.85 7.51
N ALA A 20 4.02 -7.60 8.81
CA ALA A 20 2.97 -7.90 9.78
C ALA A 20 1.68 -7.14 9.44
N SER A 21 1.78 -5.84 9.17
CA SER A 21 0.66 -5.00 8.75
C SER A 21 -0.01 -5.51 7.46
N ILE A 22 0.79 -5.96 6.47
CA ILE A 22 0.27 -6.56 5.24
C ILE A 22 -0.43 -7.89 5.54
N LYS A 23 0.16 -8.75 6.39
CA LYS A 23 -0.42 -10.03 6.78
C LYS A 23 -1.80 -9.86 7.42
N GLU A 24 -1.94 -8.90 8.34
CA GLU A 24 -3.23 -8.58 8.95
C GLU A 24 -4.27 -8.13 7.91
N ARG A 25 -3.87 -7.27 6.96
CA ARG A 25 -4.75 -6.82 5.88
C ARG A 25 -5.18 -7.98 4.97
N LEU A 26 -4.26 -8.87 4.61
CA LEU A 26 -4.57 -10.06 3.81
C LEU A 26 -5.60 -10.96 4.48
N ILE A 27 -5.50 -11.18 5.80
CA ILE A 27 -6.49 -11.95 6.56
C ILE A 27 -7.86 -11.27 6.51
N LYS A 28 -7.91 -9.94 6.66
CA LYS A 28 -9.16 -9.17 6.56
C LYS A 28 -9.76 -9.26 5.15
N TRP A 29 -8.95 -9.14 4.10
CA TRP A 29 -9.42 -9.19 2.70
C TRP A 29 -9.96 -10.57 2.28
N ARG A 30 -9.49 -11.66 2.89
CA ARG A 30 -10.07 -13.01 2.65
C ARG A 30 -11.55 -13.11 3.03
N ARG A 31 -12.04 -12.24 3.91
CA ARG A 31 -13.44 -12.20 4.33
C ARG A 31 -14.28 -11.23 3.50
N GLN A 32 -13.66 -10.50 2.57
CA GLN A 32 -14.32 -9.51 1.74
C GLN A 32 -14.75 -10.11 0.39
N PRO A 33 -15.63 -9.43 -0.37
CA PRO A 33 -15.95 -9.81 -1.74
C PRO A 33 -14.71 -9.84 -2.65
N SER A 34 -14.77 -10.61 -3.75
CA SER A 34 -13.67 -10.75 -4.71
C SER A 34 -13.20 -9.42 -5.31
N VAL A 35 -14.08 -8.42 -5.40
CA VAL A 35 -13.77 -7.07 -5.88
C VAL A 35 -14.42 -6.04 -4.94
N VAL A 36 -13.62 -5.11 -4.42
CA VAL A 36 -14.06 -4.03 -3.53
C VAL A 36 -13.58 -2.70 -4.07
N LYS A 37 -14.48 -1.71 -4.17
CA LYS A 37 -14.12 -0.33 -4.51
C LYS A 37 -13.51 0.35 -3.28
N VAL A 38 -12.32 0.92 -3.42
CA VAL A 38 -11.61 1.66 -2.37
C VAL A 38 -11.48 3.13 -2.80
N GLU A 39 -11.73 4.06 -1.87
CA GLU A 39 -11.70 5.50 -2.16
C GLU A 39 -10.30 6.05 -2.41
N LYS A 40 -9.28 5.53 -1.71
CA LYS A 40 -7.90 6.00 -1.79
C LYS A 40 -6.93 4.85 -2.04
N PRO A 41 -5.82 5.08 -2.75
CA PRO A 41 -4.84 4.04 -3.00
C PRO A 41 -4.11 3.65 -1.72
N LEU A 42 -3.83 2.36 -1.57
CA LEU A 42 -3.04 1.83 -0.45
C LEU A 42 -1.58 2.30 -0.50
N ARG A 43 -1.03 2.42 -1.71
CA ARG A 43 0.35 2.81 -1.96
C ARG A 43 0.39 4.11 -2.77
N LEU A 44 0.43 5.23 -2.06
CA LEU A 44 0.34 6.57 -2.64
C LEU A 44 1.53 6.92 -3.52
N ASP A 45 2.75 6.51 -3.13
CA ASP A 45 3.98 6.71 -3.90
C ASP A 45 3.85 6.12 -5.31
N ARG A 46 3.44 4.85 -5.40
CA ARG A 46 3.23 4.20 -6.70
C ARG A 46 2.04 4.75 -7.45
N ALA A 47 0.95 5.07 -6.76
CA ALA A 47 -0.23 5.64 -7.41
C ALA A 47 0.12 6.96 -8.11
N ARG A 48 0.84 7.87 -7.43
CA ARG A 48 1.31 9.15 -8.00
C ARG A 48 2.23 8.93 -9.21
N GLN A 49 3.14 7.95 -9.15
CA GLN A 49 4.00 7.57 -10.29
C GLN A 49 3.19 7.09 -11.52
N LEU A 50 2.06 6.43 -11.30
CA LEU A 50 1.16 5.97 -12.36
C LEU A 50 0.17 7.05 -12.84
N GLY A 51 0.30 8.29 -12.34
CA GLY A 51 -0.55 9.40 -12.75
C GLY A 51 -1.83 9.57 -11.93
N TYR A 52 -1.94 8.94 -10.76
CA TYR A 52 -3.03 9.23 -9.82
C TYR A 52 -2.97 10.70 -9.39
N LYS A 53 -4.03 11.45 -9.71
CA LYS A 53 -4.21 12.83 -9.31
C LYS A 53 -5.44 12.89 -8.42
N ALA A 54 -5.21 13.08 -7.13
CA ALA A 54 -6.21 13.41 -6.12
C ALA A 54 -5.62 14.42 -5.16
#